data_AF-A0AB38NJL3-F1
#
_entry.id   AF-A0AB38NJL3-F1
#
_cell.length_a   1.000
_cell.length_b   1.000
_cell.length_c   1.000
_cell.angle_alpha   90.00
_cell.angle_beta   90.00
_cell.angle_gamma   90.00
#
_symmetry.space_group_name_H-M   'P 1'
#
loop_
_entity.id
_entity.type
_entity.pdbx_description
1 polymer ?
#
loop_
_entity_poly.entity_id
_entity_poly.type
_entity_poly.pdbx_seq_one_letter_code
_entity_poly.pdbx_strand_id
1 'polypeptide(L)'
;MPAPIFTPQGTHKNDYIEVDGEIDWAIIPAHTLPGQKVDMPIRLRVGDQDFGEKHIYHGHADWLTKIKRSASELVWEKLSLQGGKFFKGKKKRHNLYVNLTPHCLIVLERQQDRATNTHFYSIVTMYQHRPQRHDKALADYSSTFKNPNANTALRKG
;
A
#
# COMPACT_ATOMS: atom_id res chain seq x y z
N MET A 1 -19.10 -13.65 -3.99
CA MET A 1 -18.53 -12.61 -4.87
C MET A 1 -17.10 -13.01 -5.15
N PRO A 2 -16.59 -12.78 -6.38
CA PRO A 2 -15.23 -13.17 -6.73
C PRO A 2 -14.21 -12.36 -5.92
N ALA A 3 -13.05 -12.99 -5.66
CA ALA A 3 -11.89 -12.32 -5.09
C ALA A 3 -11.36 -11.25 -6.07
N PRO A 4 -10.70 -10.18 -5.58
CA PRO A 4 -10.10 -9.18 -6.44
C PRO A 4 -9.07 -9.82 -7.37
N ILE A 5 -9.01 -9.35 -8.61
CA ILE A 5 -8.05 -9.81 -9.61
C ILE A 5 -6.87 -8.84 -9.65
N PHE A 6 -5.67 -9.36 -9.42
CA PHE A 6 -4.42 -8.60 -9.47
C PHE A 6 -3.72 -8.83 -10.81
N THR A 7 -3.59 -7.78 -11.61
CA THR A 7 -3.03 -7.89 -12.97
C THR A 7 -1.87 -6.92 -13.15
N PRO A 8 -0.64 -7.37 -13.42
CA PRO A 8 0.44 -6.47 -13.80
C PRO A 8 0.18 -5.87 -15.19
N GLN A 9 0.36 -4.55 -15.35
CA GLN A 9 0.29 -3.88 -16.66
C GLN A 9 1.40 -4.30 -17.62
N GLY A 10 2.48 -4.88 -17.08
CA GLY A 10 3.64 -5.33 -17.82
C GLY A 10 4.65 -6.00 -16.90
N THR A 11 5.88 -6.17 -17.38
CA THR A 11 6.95 -6.86 -16.63
C THR A 11 8.05 -5.92 -16.15
N HIS A 12 8.04 -4.67 -16.60
CA HIS A 12 9.04 -3.67 -16.25
C HIS A 12 8.81 -3.19 -14.82
N LYS A 13 9.89 -2.89 -14.09
CA LYS A 13 9.82 -2.58 -12.65
C LYS A 13 8.99 -1.35 -12.30
N ASN A 14 8.80 -0.44 -13.26
CA ASN A 14 7.98 0.75 -13.07
C ASN A 14 6.52 0.57 -13.49
N ASP A 15 6.16 -0.58 -14.06
CA ASP A 15 4.78 -0.91 -14.40
C ASP A 15 3.97 -1.11 -13.11
N TYR A 16 2.66 -0.87 -13.18
CA TYR A 16 1.77 -0.98 -12.03
C TYR A 16 1.10 -2.35 -11.97
N ILE A 17 0.72 -2.74 -10.75
CA ILE A 17 -0.24 -3.81 -10.52
C ILE A 17 -1.62 -3.18 -10.43
N GLU A 18 -2.54 -3.60 -11.28
CA GLU A 18 -3.95 -3.23 -11.24
C GLU A 18 -4.72 -4.13 -10.29
N VAL A 19 -5.78 -3.58 -9.69
CA VAL A 19 -6.80 -4.35 -8.97
C VAL A 19 -8.11 -4.14 -9.69
N ASP A 20 -8.65 -5.21 -10.26
CA ASP A 20 -9.89 -5.17 -11.05
C ASP A 20 -9.87 -4.10 -12.15
N GLY A 21 -8.69 -3.89 -12.77
CA GLY A 21 -8.47 -2.90 -13.84
C GLY A 21 -8.08 -1.49 -13.36
N GLU A 22 -7.95 -1.26 -12.05
CA GLU A 22 -7.61 0.06 -11.48
C GLU A 22 -6.17 0.09 -10.93
N ILE A 23 -5.37 1.07 -11.36
CA ILE A 23 -4.01 1.29 -10.83
C ILE A 23 -4.00 1.98 -9.47
N ASP A 24 -5.03 2.77 -9.18
CA ASP A 24 -5.18 3.55 -7.95
C ASP A 24 -5.93 2.69 -6.94
N TRP A 25 -5.19 1.96 -6.12
CA TRP A 25 -5.78 0.97 -5.20
C TRP A 25 -6.65 1.64 -4.14
N ALA A 26 -6.11 2.72 -3.57
CA ALA A 26 -6.74 3.53 -2.55
C ALA A 26 -6.34 4.99 -2.71
N ILE A 27 -7.16 5.91 -2.22
CA ILE A 27 -6.89 7.35 -2.26
C ILE A 27 -6.86 7.86 -0.84
N ILE A 28 -5.75 8.49 -0.47
CA ILE A 28 -5.63 9.25 0.77
C ILE A 28 -6.21 10.64 0.52
N PRO A 29 -7.24 11.06 1.28
CA PRO A 29 -7.84 12.39 1.12
C PRO A 29 -6.84 13.53 1.31
N ALA A 30 -7.06 14.65 0.64
CA ALA A 30 -6.30 15.88 0.89
C ALA A 30 -6.26 16.22 2.39
N HIS A 31 -5.15 16.83 2.83
CA HIS A 31 -4.92 17.25 4.22
C HIS A 31 -4.80 16.14 5.27
N THR A 32 -4.80 14.86 4.89
CA THR A 32 -4.48 13.77 5.83
C THR A 32 -3.05 13.90 6.36
N LEU A 33 -2.07 14.18 5.49
CA LEU A 33 -0.67 14.36 5.89
C LEU A 33 -0.24 15.84 5.86
N PRO A 34 0.68 16.28 6.74
CA PRO A 34 1.22 17.64 6.71
C PRO A 34 1.79 17.99 5.33
N GLY A 35 1.29 19.08 4.74
CA GLY A 35 1.72 19.57 3.42
C GLY A 35 1.10 18.84 2.22
N GLN A 36 0.22 17.85 2.43
CA GLN A 36 -0.56 17.22 1.38
C GLN A 36 -1.82 18.06 1.09
N LYS A 37 -1.84 18.79 -0.02
CA LYS A 37 -2.96 19.68 -0.40
C LYS A 37 -3.98 19.08 -1.37
N VAL A 38 -3.69 17.87 -1.86
CA VAL A 38 -4.49 17.20 -2.89
C VAL A 38 -4.69 15.74 -2.49
N ASP A 39 -5.71 15.11 -3.06
CA ASP A 39 -5.90 13.67 -2.94
C ASP A 39 -4.69 12.93 -3.51
N MET A 40 -4.23 11.92 -2.78
CA MET A 40 -3.03 11.16 -3.10
C MET A 40 -3.37 9.69 -3.28
N PRO A 41 -3.40 9.20 -4.53
CA PRO A 41 -3.55 7.77 -4.79
C PRO A 41 -2.38 6.96 -4.22
N ILE A 42 -2.66 5.72 -3.85
CA ILE A 42 -1.69 4.69 -3.48
C ILE A 42 -1.63 3.69 -4.64
N ARG A 43 -0.43 3.44 -5.14
CA ARG A 43 -0.16 2.51 -6.24
C ARG A 43 0.89 1.49 -5.84
N LEU A 44 0.72 0.25 -6.32
CA LEU A 44 1.75 -0.78 -6.26
C LEU A 44 2.42 -0.93 -7.62
N ARG A 45 3.76 -0.91 -7.62
CA ARG A 45 4.56 -1.22 -8.82
C ARG A 45 4.99 -2.67 -8.81
N VAL A 46 5.21 -3.26 -10.00
CA VAL A 46 5.84 -4.58 -10.16
C VAL A 46 7.16 -4.63 -9.37
N GLY A 47 7.98 -3.60 -9.53
CA GLY A 47 9.19 -3.43 -8.74
C GLY A 47 10.33 -4.39 -9.08
N ASP A 48 11.31 -4.42 -8.19
CA ASP A 48 12.53 -5.21 -8.26
C ASP A 48 12.97 -5.60 -6.83
N GLN A 49 14.28 -5.81 -6.58
CA GLN A 49 14.78 -6.13 -5.25
C GLN A 49 14.81 -4.94 -4.29
N ASP A 50 14.58 -3.71 -4.76
CA ASP A 50 14.66 -2.49 -3.94
C ASP A 50 13.29 -1.90 -3.58
N PHE A 51 12.26 -2.19 -4.38
CA PHE A 51 10.90 -1.69 -4.14
C PHE A 51 9.82 -2.53 -4.84
N GLY A 52 8.55 -2.30 -4.47
CA GLY A 52 7.36 -2.81 -5.16
C GLY A 52 7.00 -4.25 -4.77
N GLU A 53 6.16 -4.87 -5.59
CA GLU A 53 5.60 -6.21 -5.35
C GLU A 53 6.69 -7.28 -5.18
N LYS A 54 7.68 -7.29 -6.08
CA LYS A 54 8.82 -8.24 -5.99
C LYS A 54 9.63 -8.09 -4.72
N HIS A 55 9.91 -6.85 -4.29
CA HIS A 55 10.65 -6.59 -3.06
C HIS A 55 9.87 -7.03 -1.82
N ILE A 56 8.56 -6.75 -1.78
CA ILE A 56 7.67 -7.21 -0.71
C ILE A 56 7.64 -8.74 -0.69
N TYR A 57 7.48 -9.39 -1.84
CA TYR A 57 7.50 -10.83 -1.93
C TYR A 57 8.83 -11.41 -1.41
N HIS A 58 9.98 -10.92 -1.86
CA HIS A 58 11.28 -11.41 -1.37
C HIS A 58 11.46 -11.23 0.14
N GLY A 59 11.03 -10.10 0.70
CA GLY A 59 11.13 -9.86 2.14
C GLY A 59 10.20 -10.72 3.00
N HIS A 60 9.16 -11.32 2.40
CA HIS A 60 8.09 -12.02 3.11
C HIS A 60 7.77 -13.42 2.54
N ALA A 61 8.59 -13.94 1.63
CA ALA A 61 8.27 -15.13 0.83
C ALA A 61 7.86 -16.31 1.71
N ASP A 62 8.67 -16.64 2.72
CA ASP A 62 8.41 -17.75 3.64
C ASP A 62 7.06 -17.61 4.34
N TRP A 63 6.69 -16.39 4.74
CA TRP A 63 5.43 -16.15 5.44
C TRP A 63 4.23 -16.14 4.48
N LEU A 64 4.37 -15.50 3.32
CA LEU A 64 3.37 -15.49 2.25
C LEU A 64 3.04 -16.91 1.77
N THR A 65 4.06 -17.76 1.59
CA THR A 65 3.91 -19.17 1.25
C THR A 65 3.16 -19.94 2.35
N LYS A 66 3.47 -19.68 3.64
CA LYS A 66 2.76 -20.32 4.76
C LYS A 66 1.27 -19.97 4.80
N ILE A 67 0.91 -18.73 4.52
CA ILE A 67 -0.50 -18.29 4.51
C ILE A 67 -1.19 -18.47 3.16
N LYS A 68 -0.47 -18.96 2.13
CA LYS A 68 -0.95 -19.13 0.76
C LYS A 68 -1.56 -17.86 0.17
N ARG A 69 -0.89 -16.71 0.37
CA ARG A 69 -1.28 -15.42 -0.20
C ARG A 69 -0.12 -14.79 -0.95
N SER A 70 -0.44 -13.99 -1.96
CA SER A 70 0.49 -13.13 -2.69
C SER A 70 0.80 -11.84 -1.91
N ALA A 71 1.87 -11.16 -2.32
CA ALA A 71 2.20 -9.84 -1.78
C ALA A 71 1.08 -8.82 -2.07
N SER A 72 0.52 -8.86 -3.28
CA SER A 72 -0.57 -7.98 -3.71
C SER A 72 -1.85 -8.15 -2.89
N GLU A 73 -2.28 -9.40 -2.66
CA GLU A 73 -3.45 -9.70 -1.84
C GLU A 73 -3.32 -9.15 -0.41
N LEU A 74 -2.15 -9.34 0.17
CA LEU A 74 -1.88 -8.88 1.52
C LEU A 74 -1.88 -7.35 1.59
N VAL A 75 -1.18 -6.68 0.67
CA VAL A 75 -1.15 -5.22 0.63
C VAL A 75 -2.55 -4.66 0.47
N TRP A 76 -3.35 -5.26 -0.42
CA TRP A 76 -4.74 -4.88 -0.64
C TRP A 76 -5.57 -4.99 0.64
N GLU A 77 -5.44 -6.11 1.36
CA GLU A 77 -6.10 -6.32 2.66
C GLU A 77 -5.70 -5.29 3.71
N LYS A 78 -4.41 -4.98 3.81
CA LYS A 78 -3.93 -4.00 4.79
C LYS A 78 -4.44 -2.60 4.50
N LEU A 79 -4.47 -2.23 3.23
CA LEU A 79 -4.96 -0.91 2.86
C LEU A 79 -6.47 -0.82 2.99
N SER A 80 -7.23 -1.90 2.73
CA SER A 80 -8.70 -1.87 2.72
C SER A 80 -9.27 -1.66 4.10
N LEU A 81 -8.63 -2.24 5.11
CA LEU A 81 -9.04 -2.02 6.49
C LEU A 81 -8.71 -0.59 6.91
N GLN A 82 -9.77 0.20 7.08
CA GLN A 82 -9.69 1.50 7.73
C GLN A 82 -9.06 1.33 9.12
N GLY A 83 -8.24 2.30 9.51
CA GLY A 83 -7.53 2.25 10.79
C GLY A 83 -6.05 1.90 10.63
N GLY A 84 -5.24 2.73 11.27
CA GLY A 84 -3.80 2.73 11.10
C GLY A 84 -3.29 4.13 11.40
N LYS A 85 -1.98 4.29 11.48
CA LYS A 85 -1.38 5.59 11.75
C LYS A 85 -0.19 5.83 10.85
N PHE A 86 -0.12 7.04 10.33
CA PHE A 86 1.06 7.50 9.62
C PHE A 86 2.13 7.94 10.61
N PHE A 87 3.36 7.60 10.28
CA PHE A 87 4.56 7.99 10.98
C PHE A 87 5.55 8.57 9.97
N LYS A 88 6.47 9.40 10.47
CA LYS A 88 7.53 9.97 9.64
C LYS A 88 8.47 8.86 9.17
N GLY A 89 8.60 8.70 7.85
CA GLY A 89 9.61 7.83 7.25
C GLY A 89 10.94 8.56 7.05
N LYS A 90 11.94 7.84 6.53
CA LYS A 90 13.20 8.44 6.09
C LYS A 90 13.01 9.10 4.71
N LYS A 91 13.58 10.28 4.49
CA LYS A 91 13.49 11.04 3.22
C LYS A 91 12.03 11.32 2.82
N LYS A 92 11.68 11.33 1.53
CA LYS A 92 10.34 11.58 0.96
C LYS A 92 9.32 10.45 1.24
N ARG A 93 9.46 9.73 2.35
CA ARG A 93 8.67 8.55 2.70
C ARG A 93 7.81 8.80 3.92
N HIS A 94 6.65 8.16 3.93
CA HIS A 94 5.79 8.01 5.09
C HIS A 94 5.67 6.53 5.42
N ASN A 95 5.67 6.22 6.71
CA ASN A 95 5.43 4.86 7.18
C ASN A 95 3.97 4.77 7.62
N LEU A 96 3.20 3.90 7.00
CA LEU A 96 1.83 3.59 7.37
C LEU A 96 1.84 2.33 8.22
N TYR A 97 1.54 2.45 9.51
CA TYR A 97 1.36 1.30 10.38
C TYR A 97 -0.10 0.86 10.37
N VAL A 98 -0.33 -0.41 10.01
CA VAL A 98 -1.68 -1.00 9.96
C VAL A 98 -1.79 -2.06 11.05
N ASN A 99 -2.86 -1.96 11.86
CA ASN A 99 -3.10 -2.81 13.02
C ASN A 99 -3.89 -4.09 12.70
N LEU A 100 -3.71 -4.66 11.51
CA LEU A 100 -4.27 -5.97 11.15
C LEU A 100 -3.22 -7.05 11.36
N THR A 101 -3.56 -8.23 11.88
CA THR A 101 -2.62 -9.36 12.01
C THR A 101 -2.13 -9.87 10.64
N PRO A 102 -0.81 -10.09 10.46
CA PRO A 102 0.25 -9.61 11.33
C PRO A 102 0.41 -8.09 11.17
N HIS A 103 0.61 -7.41 12.30
CA HIS A 103 0.83 -5.97 12.29
C HIS A 103 1.99 -5.64 11.36
N CYS A 104 1.79 -4.65 10.49
CA CYS A 104 2.78 -4.32 9.49
C CYS A 104 2.97 -2.82 9.34
N LEU A 105 4.19 -2.46 8.97
CA LEU A 105 4.58 -1.14 8.57
C LEU A 105 4.72 -1.13 7.04
N ILE A 106 3.85 -0.43 6.35
CA ILE A 106 3.92 -0.19 4.91
C ILE A 106 4.73 1.09 4.70
N VAL A 107 5.74 1.04 3.83
CA VAL A 107 6.54 2.21 3.49
C VAL A 107 6.04 2.79 2.18
N LEU A 108 5.55 4.03 2.23
CA LEU A 108 5.03 4.78 1.10
C LEU A 108 6.05 5.86 0.71
N GLU A 109 6.38 5.95 -0.58
CA GLU A 109 7.23 7.01 -1.11
C GLU A 109 6.44 7.91 -2.06
N ARG A 110 6.53 9.22 -1.85
CA ARG A 110 5.87 10.19 -2.74
C ARG A 110 6.57 10.20 -4.10
N GLN A 111 5.81 9.93 -5.14
CA GLN A 111 6.21 9.97 -6.54
C GLN A 111 5.38 10.99 -7.30
N GLN A 112 5.83 11.30 -8.52
CA GLN A 112 5.13 12.15 -9.47
C GLN A 112 5.06 11.40 -10.79
N ASP A 113 3.84 11.26 -11.30
CA ASP A 113 3.60 10.76 -12.64
C ASP A 113 3.95 11.87 -13.63
N ARG A 114 4.91 11.61 -14.52
CA ARG A 114 5.39 12.62 -15.46
C ARG A 114 4.39 12.92 -16.57
N ALA A 115 3.55 11.94 -16.94
CA ALA A 115 2.60 12.11 -18.03
C ALA A 115 1.43 12.98 -17.62
N THR A 116 0.91 12.76 -16.40
CA THR A 116 -0.27 13.46 -15.88
C THR A 116 0.08 14.63 -14.95
N ASN A 117 1.35 14.76 -14.57
CA ASN A 117 1.83 15.70 -13.54
C ASN A 117 1.16 15.51 -12.16
N THR A 118 0.54 14.34 -11.92
CA THR A 118 -0.14 14.03 -10.66
C THR A 118 0.82 13.37 -9.68
N HIS A 119 0.58 13.59 -8.39
CA HIS A 119 1.38 12.97 -7.34
C HIS A 119 0.67 11.74 -6.79
N PHE A 120 1.44 10.74 -6.40
CA PHE A 120 0.92 9.51 -5.80
C PHE A 120 1.90 8.96 -4.77
N TYR A 121 1.45 8.05 -3.94
CA TYR A 121 2.27 7.25 -3.05
C TYR A 121 2.53 5.89 -3.69
N SER A 122 3.80 5.59 -3.98
CA SER A 122 4.21 4.25 -4.36
C SER A 122 4.51 3.44 -3.10
N ILE A 123 3.95 2.25 -3.03
CA ILE A 123 4.34 1.27 -2.02
C ILE A 123 5.75 0.77 -2.34
N VAL A 124 6.68 1.03 -1.43
CA VAL A 124 8.07 0.60 -1.57
C VAL A 124 8.24 -0.79 -1.01
N THR A 125 7.79 -0.99 0.23
CA THR A 125 7.98 -2.24 0.96
C THR A 125 6.97 -2.35 2.09
N MET A 126 6.96 -3.49 2.75
CA MET A 126 6.21 -3.74 3.96
C MET A 126 7.12 -4.49 4.94
N TYR A 127 6.96 -4.28 6.24
CA TYR A 127 7.71 -4.99 7.28
C TYR A 127 6.77 -5.47 8.38
N GLN A 128 7.09 -6.62 9.00
CA GLN A 128 6.46 -7.05 10.25
C GLN A 128 7.06 -6.27 11.42
N HIS A 129 6.83 -4.96 11.44
CA HIS A 129 7.39 -4.06 12.44
C HIS A 129 6.29 -3.28 13.14
N ARG A 130 6.46 -3.09 14.44
CA ARG A 130 5.61 -2.20 15.25
C ARG A 130 6.33 -0.87 15.45
N PRO A 131 5.63 0.28 15.40
CA PRO A 131 6.24 1.56 15.75
C PRO A 131 6.79 1.51 17.17
N GLN A 132 7.90 2.21 17.40
CA GLN A 132 8.50 2.31 18.72
C GLN A 132 7.64 3.19 19.62
N ARG A 133 7.76 3.02 20.95
CA ARG A 133 6.99 3.80 21.94
C ARG A 133 7.14 5.32 21.78
N HIS A 134 8.28 5.77 21.24
CA HIS A 134 8.59 7.19 21.05
C HIS A 134 8.23 7.72 19.66
N ASP A 135 7.76 6.87 18.75
CA ASP A 135 7.32 7.32 17.42
C ASP A 135 6.06 8.17 17.55
N LYS A 136 6.14 9.42 17.11
CA LYS A 136 4.99 10.33 17.09
C LYS A 136 4.19 10.12 15.81
N ALA A 137 2.92 9.74 15.96
CA ALA A 137 1.98 9.65 14.85
C ALA A 137 1.79 11.04 14.21
N LEU A 138 1.77 11.07 12.88
CA LEU A 138 1.51 12.25 12.07
C LEU A 138 0.01 12.46 11.83
N ALA A 139 -0.71 11.37 11.57
CA ALA A 139 -2.13 11.36 11.26
C ALA A 139 -2.69 9.94 11.40
N ASP A 140 -4.01 9.85 11.50
CA ASP A 140 -4.72 8.58 11.37
C ASP A 140 -4.87 8.21 9.88
N TYR A 141 -4.85 6.91 9.59
CA TYR A 141 -5.07 6.40 8.24
C TYR A 141 -6.56 6.30 7.93
N SER A 142 -6.95 6.97 6.86
CA SER A 142 -8.21 6.79 6.18
C SER A 142 -7.98 6.84 4.67
N SER A 143 -8.76 6.06 3.93
CA SER A 143 -8.66 6.05 2.46
C SER A 143 -9.99 5.66 1.82
N THR A 144 -10.27 6.21 0.66
CA THR A 144 -11.35 5.73 -0.21
C THR A 144 -10.78 4.73 -1.21
N PHE A 145 -11.41 3.56 -1.29
CA PHE A 145 -11.03 2.55 -2.28
C PHE A 145 -11.77 2.79 -3.58
N LYS A 146 -11.05 2.70 -4.70
CA LYS A 146 -11.68 2.76 -6.03
C LYS A 146 -12.60 1.57 -6.26
N ASN A 147 -12.22 0.39 -5.77
CA ASN A 147 -13.12 -0.74 -5.68
C ASN A 147 -14.00 -0.62 -4.41
N PRO A 148 -15.32 -0.33 -4.54
CA PRO A 148 -16.22 -0.18 -3.40
C PRO A 148 -16.38 -1.47 -2.57
N ASN A 149 -16.00 -2.62 -3.12
CA ASN A 149 -16.10 -3.93 -2.48
C ASN A 149 -14.85 -4.34 -1.71
N ALA A 150 -13.79 -3.51 -1.69
CA ALA A 150 -12.53 -3.81 -1.03
C ALA A 150 -12.69 -4.19 0.46
N ASN A 151 -13.62 -3.54 1.17
CA ASN A 151 -13.94 -3.82 2.57
C ASN A 151 -14.65 -5.16 2.81
N THR A 152 -15.30 -5.70 1.77
CA THR A 152 -16.18 -6.87 1.85
C THR A 152 -15.49 -8.12 1.31
N ALA A 153 -14.62 -7.97 0.31
CA ALA A 153 -13.99 -9.08 -0.42
C ALA A 153 -13.12 -9.99 0.45
N LEU A 154 -12.59 -9.49 1.58
CA LEU A 154 -11.61 -10.20 2.41
C LEU A 154 -12.15 -10.60 3.80
N ARG A 155 -13.36 -10.17 4.17
CA ARG A 155 -14.01 -10.53 5.46
C ARG A 155 -14.62 -11.93 5.50
N LYS A 156 -14.55 -12.69 4.39
CA LYS A 156 -15.12 -14.05 4.27
C LYS A 156 -14.06 -15.17 4.34
N GLY A 157 -12.85 -14.88 4.81
CA GLY A 157 -11.80 -15.88 5.08
C GLY A 157 -11.84 -16.39 6.50
#